data_AF-A0A0F9YST4-F1
#
_entry.id   AF-A0A0F9YST4-F1
#
_cell.length_a   1.000
_cell.length_b   1.000
_cell.length_c   1.000
_cell.angle_alpha   90.00
_cell.angle_beta   90.00
_cell.angle_gamma   90.00
#
_symmetry.space_group_name_H-M   'P 1'
#
loop_
_entity.id
_entity.type
_entity.pdbx_description
1 polymer ?
#
loop_
_entity_poly.entity_id
_entity_poly.type
_entity_poly.pdbx_seq_one_letter_code
_entity_poly.pdbx_strand_id
1 'polypeptide(L)'
;MKDKIEIEIENNNLETAKKAITDLEKSAIIEKSEYLRTKLLEKINRYKNLYSAKISIKTNNLEQKECFSFSSNDLFAVHDYLEYFDFTNQSFLFEKIYNKGEINNCKACIFEDLEILESLVIDNCNNCTIKCKTKQLRIRNSINIKIELFTEAGVSLENSSQITVKELLSIKGKQITENEKKMNNFYKINDFSCPFKTQNYNIL
;
A
#
# COMPACT_ATOMS: atom_id res chain seq x y z
N MET A 1 -6.14 -20.23 -27.94
CA MET A 1 -4.77 -20.25 -28.50
C MET A 1 -3.90 -19.43 -27.57
N LYS A 2 -2.87 -20.02 -26.94
CA LYS A 2 -2.01 -19.29 -25.99
C LYS A 2 -1.14 -18.29 -26.74
N ASP A 3 -0.94 -17.11 -26.18
CA ASP A 3 -0.12 -16.07 -26.81
C ASP A 3 1.37 -16.45 -26.69
N LYS A 4 2.19 -15.99 -27.63
CA LYS A 4 3.62 -16.30 -27.70
C LYS A 4 4.34 -15.94 -26.39
N ILE A 5 3.97 -14.83 -25.76
CA ILE A 5 4.57 -14.40 -24.48
C ILE A 5 4.24 -15.38 -23.35
N GLU A 6 3.02 -15.92 -23.30
CA GLU A 6 2.63 -16.92 -22.29
C GLU A 6 3.42 -18.21 -22.48
N ILE A 7 3.63 -18.63 -23.74
CA ILE A 7 4.44 -19.80 -24.08
C ILE A 7 5.90 -19.60 -23.65
N GLU A 8 6.49 -18.43 -23.88
CA GLU A 8 7.86 -18.12 -23.44
C GLU A 8 7.99 -18.11 -21.90
N ILE A 9 6.97 -17.62 -21.17
CA ILE A 9 6.92 -17.65 -19.70
C ILE A 9 6.80 -19.11 -19.20
N GLU A 10 5.92 -19.91 -19.81
CA GLU A 10 5.75 -21.32 -19.47
C GLU A 10 7.03 -22.15 -19.70
N ASN A 11 7.74 -21.85 -20.80
CA ASN A 11 9.01 -22.49 -21.18
C ASN A 11 10.25 -21.94 -20.46
N ASN A 12 10.10 -21.07 -19.45
CA ASN A 12 11.18 -20.44 -18.68
C ASN A 12 12.15 -19.55 -19.48
N ASN A 13 11.76 -19.07 -20.66
CA ASN A 13 12.55 -18.12 -21.45
C ASN A 13 12.30 -16.68 -20.95
N LEU A 14 12.68 -16.41 -19.70
CA LEU A 14 12.29 -15.20 -18.98
C LEU A 14 12.84 -13.91 -19.59
N GLU A 15 14.05 -13.93 -20.16
CA GLU A 15 14.61 -12.74 -20.83
C GLU A 15 13.85 -12.39 -22.11
N THR A 16 13.48 -13.40 -22.90
CA THR A 16 12.68 -13.23 -24.11
C THR A 16 11.28 -12.74 -23.78
N ALA A 17 10.66 -13.32 -22.74
CA ALA A 17 9.35 -12.89 -22.25
C ALA A 17 9.37 -11.44 -21.74
N LYS A 18 10.39 -11.07 -20.95
CA LYS A 18 10.57 -9.71 -20.42
C LYS A 18 10.70 -8.70 -21.55
N LYS A 19 11.56 -8.98 -22.54
CA LYS A 19 11.72 -8.12 -23.72
C LYS A 19 10.40 -7.92 -24.47
N ALA A 20 9.64 -9.00 -24.69
CA ALA A 20 8.36 -8.95 -25.38
C ALA A 20 7.28 -8.17 -24.60
N ILE A 21 7.27 -8.27 -23.27
CA ILE A 21 6.38 -7.46 -22.42
C ILE A 21 6.76 -5.97 -22.54
N THR A 22 8.04 -5.63 -22.47
CA THR A 22 8.50 -4.25 -22.60
C THR A 22 8.22 -3.66 -23.98
N ASP A 23 8.31 -4.44 -25.05
CA ASP A 23 7.97 -3.97 -26.39
C ASP A 23 6.45 -3.76 -26.58
N LEU A 24 5.61 -4.56 -25.90
CA LEU A 24 4.17 -4.30 -25.80
C LEU A 24 3.85 -3.02 -25.02
N GLU A 25 4.58 -2.73 -23.94
CA GLU A 25 4.43 -1.47 -23.19
C GLU A 25 4.71 -0.25 -24.07
N LYS A 26 5.79 -0.29 -24.86
CA LYS A 26 6.10 0.78 -25.82
C LYS A 26 4.99 0.98 -26.84
N SER A 27 4.38 -0.12 -27.29
CA SER A 27 3.26 -0.07 -28.24
C SER A 27 2.00 0.53 -27.61
N ALA A 28 1.72 0.22 -26.33
CA ALA A 28 0.60 0.81 -25.59
C ALA A 28 0.76 2.33 -25.35
N ILE A 29 2.00 2.83 -25.24
CA ILE A 29 2.30 4.27 -25.10
C ILE A 29 1.96 5.04 -26.40
N ILE A 30 2.21 4.42 -27.55
CA ILE A 30 2.04 5.04 -28.87
C ILE A 30 0.59 4.89 -29.38
N GLU A 31 -0.19 3.97 -28.79
CA GLU A 31 -1.58 3.71 -29.16
C GLU A 31 -2.48 4.93 -28.86
N LYS A 32 -3.16 5.42 -29.91
CA LYS A 32 -4.01 6.61 -29.85
C LYS A 32 -5.44 6.29 -29.43
N SER A 33 -5.90 5.07 -29.70
CA SER A 33 -7.24 4.63 -29.30
C SER A 33 -7.23 4.27 -27.82
N GLU A 34 -8.02 5.00 -27.03
CA GLU A 34 -8.16 4.75 -25.59
C GLU A 34 -8.65 3.32 -25.32
N TYR A 35 -9.63 2.84 -26.08
CA TYR A 35 -10.15 1.48 -25.94
C TYR A 35 -9.09 0.39 -26.21
N LEU A 36 -8.31 0.54 -27.29
CA LEU A 36 -7.26 -0.42 -27.63
C LEU A 36 -6.11 -0.36 -26.62
N ARG A 37 -5.77 0.84 -26.15
CA ARG A 37 -4.77 1.06 -25.10
C ARG A 37 -5.16 0.37 -23.80
N THR A 38 -6.42 0.51 -23.35
CA THR A 38 -6.90 -0.18 -22.14
C THR A 38 -6.80 -1.69 -22.28
N LYS A 39 -7.23 -2.25 -23.42
CA LYS A 39 -7.08 -3.70 -23.69
C LYS A 39 -5.61 -4.15 -23.73
N LEU A 40 -4.72 -3.33 -24.26
CA LEU A 40 -3.28 -3.62 -24.27
C LEU A 40 -2.70 -3.61 -22.85
N LEU A 41 -3.11 -2.67 -22.01
CA LEU A 41 -2.68 -2.58 -20.60
C LEU A 41 -3.17 -3.76 -19.77
N GLU A 42 -4.42 -4.19 -19.94
CA GLU A 42 -4.95 -5.41 -19.31
C GLU A 42 -4.12 -6.64 -19.70
N LYS A 43 -3.77 -6.74 -20.98
CA LYS A 43 -2.93 -7.82 -21.52
C LYS A 43 -1.51 -7.78 -20.96
N ILE A 44 -0.90 -6.61 -20.84
CA ILE A 44 0.43 -6.40 -20.24
C ILE A 44 0.41 -6.81 -18.76
N ASN A 45 -0.60 -6.38 -18.00
CA ASN A 45 -0.73 -6.72 -16.58
C ASN A 45 -0.87 -8.23 -16.37
N ARG A 46 -1.65 -8.91 -17.21
CA ARG A 46 -1.72 -10.37 -17.21
C ARG A 46 -0.35 -11.01 -17.39
N TYR A 47 0.47 -10.55 -18.34
CA TYR A 47 1.80 -11.11 -18.57
C TYR A 47 2.79 -10.81 -17.44
N LYS A 48 2.73 -9.61 -16.85
CA LYS A 48 3.54 -9.28 -15.68
C LYS A 48 3.20 -10.18 -14.48
N ASN A 49 1.91 -10.45 -14.25
CA ASN A 49 1.49 -11.34 -13.17
C ASN A 49 1.99 -12.77 -13.38
N LEU A 50 1.88 -13.31 -14.59
CA LEU A 50 2.40 -14.64 -14.93
C LEU A 50 3.93 -14.70 -14.78
N TYR A 51 4.63 -13.66 -15.23
CA TYR A 51 6.08 -13.55 -15.13
C TYR A 51 6.57 -13.49 -13.68
N SER A 52 5.95 -12.64 -12.86
CA SER A 52 6.27 -12.48 -11.43
C SER A 52 6.00 -13.77 -10.64
N ALA A 53 4.85 -14.43 -10.89
CA ALA A 53 4.55 -15.71 -10.25
C ALA A 53 5.63 -16.77 -10.57
N LYS A 54 6.16 -16.78 -11.79
CA LYS A 54 7.21 -17.71 -12.21
C LYS A 54 8.57 -17.40 -11.57
N ILE A 55 8.90 -16.12 -11.38
CA ILE A 55 10.10 -15.69 -10.63
C ILE A 55 9.98 -16.11 -9.16
N SER A 56 8.83 -15.88 -8.52
CA SER A 56 8.60 -16.21 -7.10
C SER A 56 8.76 -17.71 -6.81
N ILE A 57 8.38 -18.58 -7.74
CA ILE A 57 8.59 -20.03 -7.63
C ILE A 57 10.09 -20.39 -7.65
N LYS A 58 10.91 -19.61 -8.36
CA LYS A 58 12.36 -19.84 -8.48
C LYS A 58 13.13 -19.32 -7.25
N THR A 59 12.62 -18.30 -6.58
CA THR A 59 13.27 -17.66 -5.42
C THR A 59 12.97 -18.33 -4.08
N ASN A 60 12.00 -19.25 -3.99
CA ASN A 60 11.71 -20.02 -2.77
C ASN A 60 12.81 -21.01 -2.33
N ASN A 61 13.98 -21.02 -2.97
CA ASN A 61 15.09 -21.92 -2.67
C ASN A 61 16.37 -21.25 -2.14
N LEU A 62 16.39 -19.94 -1.87
CA LEU A 62 17.56 -19.30 -1.27
C LEU A 62 17.16 -18.31 -0.17
N GLU A 63 17.81 -18.50 0.98
CA GLU A 63 17.74 -17.70 2.19
C GLU A 63 18.03 -16.21 1.93
N GLN A 64 17.41 -15.36 2.76
CA GLN A 64 17.81 -13.99 3.11
C GLN A 64 18.31 -13.07 1.97
N LYS A 65 17.51 -12.04 1.63
CA LYS A 65 17.84 -10.60 1.78
C LYS A 65 17.21 -9.70 0.72
N GLU A 66 17.08 -8.46 1.16
CA GLU A 66 17.13 -7.19 0.42
C GLU A 66 15.86 -6.71 -0.30
N CYS A 67 15.33 -5.63 0.27
CA CYS A 67 14.44 -4.67 -0.38
C CYS A 67 15.02 -4.26 -1.74
N PHE A 68 14.34 -4.63 -2.82
CA PHE A 68 14.62 -4.09 -4.15
C PHE A 68 13.58 -3.00 -4.48
N SER A 69 14.04 -1.74 -4.45
CA SER A 69 13.32 -0.59 -5.01
C SER A 69 13.44 -0.59 -6.54
N PHE A 70 12.32 -0.56 -7.25
CA PHE A 70 12.30 -0.29 -8.68
C PHE A 70 12.20 1.22 -8.90
N SER A 71 13.33 1.85 -9.27
CA SER A 71 13.33 3.24 -9.72
C SER A 71 12.81 3.33 -11.16
N SER A 72 11.62 3.88 -11.35
CA SER A 72 11.19 4.46 -12.62
C SER A 72 10.18 5.57 -12.37
N ASN A 73 10.61 6.83 -12.53
CA ASN A 73 9.89 8.07 -12.91
C ASN A 73 8.35 8.20 -12.78
N ASP A 74 7.68 7.55 -11.83
CA ASP A 74 6.26 7.73 -11.49
C ASP A 74 6.10 8.65 -10.26
N LEU A 75 6.90 9.72 -10.17
CA LEU A 75 7.00 10.57 -8.98
C LEU A 75 5.69 11.27 -8.56
N PHE A 76 4.63 11.21 -9.38
CA PHE A 76 3.33 11.81 -9.09
C PHE A 76 2.12 11.00 -9.56
N ALA A 77 2.30 9.72 -9.93
CA ALA A 77 1.15 8.88 -10.27
C ALA A 77 0.39 8.54 -8.98
N VAL A 78 -0.74 9.21 -8.78
CA VAL A 78 -1.69 8.85 -7.73
C VAL A 78 -2.42 7.58 -8.18
N HIS A 79 -2.25 6.52 -7.40
CA HIS A 79 -2.95 5.26 -7.64
C HIS A 79 -4.34 5.31 -7.01
N ASP A 80 -5.34 4.69 -7.64
CA ASP A 80 -6.72 4.81 -7.17
C ASP A 80 -6.96 4.14 -5.81
N TYR A 81 -6.38 2.95 -5.62
CA TYR A 81 -6.70 2.15 -4.44
C TYR A 81 -5.53 1.29 -3.99
N LEU A 82 -5.33 1.23 -2.68
CA LEU A 82 -4.40 0.35 -1.99
C LEU A 82 -5.20 -0.75 -1.27
N GLU A 83 -4.81 -2.01 -1.43
CA GLU A 83 -5.40 -3.12 -0.69
C GLU A 83 -4.30 -4.04 -0.17
N TYR A 84 -4.31 -4.30 1.14
CA TYR A 84 -3.43 -5.27 1.80
C TYR A 84 -4.27 -6.22 2.65
N PHE A 85 -4.09 -7.51 2.44
CA PHE A 85 -4.91 -8.55 3.07
C PHE A 85 -4.04 -9.73 3.53
N ASP A 86 -4.33 -10.28 4.71
CA ASP A 86 -3.77 -11.55 5.22
C ASP A 86 -2.23 -11.62 5.39
N PHE A 87 -1.56 -10.49 5.61
CA PHE A 87 -0.12 -10.50 5.88
C PHE A 87 0.19 -10.74 7.35
N THR A 88 1.25 -11.51 7.62
CA THR A 88 1.76 -11.74 8.98
C THR A 88 3.26 -11.57 9.03
N ASN A 89 3.79 -10.85 10.03
CA ASN A 89 5.22 -10.62 10.26
C ASN A 89 5.95 -10.02 9.04
N GLN A 90 5.31 -9.08 8.33
CA GLN A 90 5.90 -8.42 7.17
C GLN A 90 6.14 -6.93 7.40
N SER A 91 7.07 -6.36 6.64
CA SER A 91 7.35 -4.93 6.62
C SER A 91 7.22 -4.40 5.21
N PHE A 92 6.49 -3.30 5.06
CA PHE A 92 6.18 -2.66 3.80
C PHE A 92 6.69 -1.22 3.82
N LEU A 93 7.40 -0.81 2.77
CA LEU A 93 7.82 0.57 2.56
C LEU A 93 7.13 1.10 1.30
N PHE A 94 6.38 2.18 1.45
CA PHE A 94 5.59 2.75 0.37
C PHE A 94 6.28 3.95 -0.26
N GLU A 95 6.59 3.84 -1.56
CA GLU A 95 7.09 4.99 -2.35
C GLU A 95 5.94 5.76 -3.01
N LYS A 96 4.85 5.05 -3.31
CA LYS A 96 3.69 5.54 -4.08
C LYS A 96 2.66 6.28 -3.21
N ILE A 97 1.79 7.04 -3.86
CA ILE A 97 0.67 7.75 -3.25
C ILE A 97 -0.63 7.14 -3.78
N TYR A 98 -1.62 6.97 -2.91
CA TYR A 98 -2.91 6.38 -3.28
C TYR A 98 -4.07 7.32 -2.91
N ASN A 99 -5.19 7.25 -3.62
CA ASN A 99 -6.40 8.01 -3.26
C ASN A 99 -7.04 7.42 -2.00
N LYS A 100 -7.25 6.10 -1.99
CA LYS A 100 -7.87 5.36 -0.88
C LYS A 100 -7.05 4.12 -0.55
N GLY A 101 -7.22 3.62 0.67
CA GLY A 101 -6.56 2.39 1.06
C GLY A 101 -7.30 1.58 2.12
N GLU A 102 -7.10 0.27 2.08
CA GLU A 102 -7.53 -0.66 3.10
C GLU A 102 -6.39 -1.62 3.48
N ILE A 103 -6.18 -1.78 4.79
CA ILE A 103 -5.30 -2.78 5.39
C ILE A 103 -6.18 -3.68 6.25
N ASN A 104 -6.25 -4.95 5.90
CA ASN A 104 -7.20 -5.87 6.48
C ASN A 104 -6.54 -7.19 6.88
N ASN A 105 -6.94 -7.72 8.03
CA ASN A 105 -6.53 -9.01 8.56
C ASN A 105 -5.00 -9.21 8.69
N CYS A 106 -4.27 -8.10 8.91
CA CYS A 106 -2.81 -8.12 9.02
C CYS A 106 -2.36 -8.26 10.49
N LYS A 107 -1.29 -9.04 10.73
CA LYS A 107 -0.79 -9.32 12.09
C LYS A 107 0.70 -9.10 12.21
N ALA A 108 1.14 -8.35 13.22
CA ALA A 108 2.56 -8.08 13.47
C ALA A 108 3.27 -7.48 12.23
N CYS A 109 2.57 -6.64 11.48
CA CYS A 109 3.08 -6.01 10.27
C CYS A 109 3.52 -4.56 10.53
N ILE A 110 4.47 -4.08 9.72
CA ILE A 110 4.96 -2.71 9.73
C ILE A 110 4.65 -2.08 8.37
N PHE A 111 4.00 -0.92 8.36
CA PHE A 111 3.68 -0.16 7.15
C PHE A 111 4.34 1.22 7.26
N GLU A 112 5.41 1.44 6.50
CA GLU A 112 6.23 2.65 6.54
C GLU A 112 5.91 3.58 5.37
N ASP A 113 5.84 4.87 5.66
CA ASP A 113 5.72 5.95 4.68
C ASP A 113 4.47 5.88 3.78
N LEU A 114 3.35 5.40 4.34
CA LEU A 114 2.10 5.26 3.62
C LEU A 114 1.38 6.61 3.44
N GLU A 115 1.09 6.99 2.20
CA GLU A 115 0.41 8.26 1.88
C GLU A 115 -0.89 8.01 1.11
N ILE A 116 -2.02 8.36 1.73
CA ILE A 116 -3.38 8.14 1.22
C ILE A 116 -4.15 9.47 1.19
N LEU A 117 -4.52 9.98 0.03
CA LEU A 117 -5.08 11.32 -0.11
C LEU A 117 -6.45 11.50 0.56
N GLU A 118 -7.31 10.48 0.54
CA GLU A 118 -8.68 10.58 1.05
C GLU A 118 -8.89 9.81 2.35
N SER A 119 -8.90 8.49 2.29
CA SER A 119 -9.28 7.67 3.44
C SER A 119 -8.51 6.37 3.52
N LEU A 120 -7.98 6.07 4.71
CA LEU A 120 -7.40 4.79 5.07
C LEU A 120 -8.32 4.06 6.05
N VAL A 121 -8.63 2.80 5.74
CA VAL A 121 -9.31 1.87 6.64
C VAL A 121 -8.33 0.82 7.11
N ILE A 122 -8.25 0.61 8.43
CA ILE A 122 -7.52 -0.49 9.05
C ILE A 122 -8.56 -1.38 9.72
N ASP A 123 -8.68 -2.62 9.29
CA ASP A 123 -9.70 -3.54 9.78
C ASP A 123 -9.10 -4.87 10.22
N ASN A 124 -9.56 -5.39 11.35
CA ASN A 124 -9.18 -6.72 11.85
C ASN A 124 -7.65 -6.92 11.94
N CYS A 125 -6.90 -5.86 12.26
CA CYS A 125 -5.45 -5.90 12.34
C CYS A 125 -4.97 -6.00 13.78
N ASN A 126 -3.85 -6.70 14.02
CA ASN A 126 -3.33 -6.91 15.37
C ASN A 126 -1.82 -6.72 15.47
N ASN A 127 -1.35 -6.01 16.48
CA ASN A 127 0.08 -5.79 16.75
C ASN A 127 0.83 -5.09 15.60
N CYS A 128 0.18 -4.20 14.85
CA CYS A 128 0.80 -3.55 13.70
C CYS A 128 1.35 -2.15 14.06
N THR A 129 2.41 -1.75 13.36
CA THR A 129 2.96 -0.40 13.39
C THR A 129 2.75 0.25 12.02
N ILE A 130 2.20 1.46 12.00
CA ILE A 130 1.84 2.14 10.75
C ILE A 130 2.29 3.59 10.83
N LYS A 131 3.07 4.04 9.85
CA LYS A 131 3.46 5.43 9.67
C LYS A 131 2.74 5.96 8.43
N CYS A 132 1.77 6.85 8.62
CA CYS A 132 0.92 7.27 7.51
C CYS A 132 0.46 8.73 7.54
N LYS A 133 0.20 9.24 6.33
CA LYS A 133 -0.45 10.53 6.07
C LYS A 133 -1.78 10.27 5.37
N THR A 134 -2.89 10.71 5.95
CA THR A 134 -4.20 10.56 5.31
C THR A 134 -5.23 11.58 5.74
N LYS A 135 -6.14 12.00 4.84
CA LYS A 135 -7.20 12.94 5.22
C LYS A 135 -8.15 12.39 6.28
N GLN A 136 -8.54 11.11 6.21
CA GLN A 136 -9.36 10.44 7.23
C GLN A 136 -8.83 9.05 7.56
N LEU A 137 -8.76 8.73 8.86
CA LEU A 137 -8.40 7.39 9.33
C LEU A 137 -9.57 6.71 10.04
N ARG A 138 -9.87 5.46 9.67
CA ARG A 138 -10.80 4.60 10.39
C ARG A 138 -10.11 3.31 10.80
N ILE A 139 -10.21 2.96 12.08
CA ILE A 139 -9.68 1.72 12.64
C ILE A 139 -10.83 0.90 13.22
N ARG A 140 -10.98 -0.35 12.76
CA ARG A 140 -12.05 -1.25 13.15
C ARG A 140 -11.50 -2.60 13.59
N ASN A 141 -12.16 -3.22 14.57
CA ASN A 141 -11.89 -4.60 14.99
C ASN A 141 -10.40 -4.90 15.27
N SER A 142 -9.62 -3.90 15.68
CA SER A 142 -8.17 -3.98 15.71
C SER A 142 -7.61 -3.81 17.12
N ILE A 143 -6.49 -4.48 17.41
CA ILE A 143 -5.89 -4.48 18.75
C ILE A 143 -4.40 -4.16 18.66
N ASN A 144 -3.92 -3.32 19.58
CA ASN A 144 -2.51 -2.98 19.73
C ASN A 144 -1.91 -2.44 18.42
N ILE A 145 -2.52 -1.36 17.91
CA ILE A 145 -2.04 -0.66 16.71
C ILE A 145 -1.26 0.57 17.15
N LYS A 146 -0.04 0.72 16.65
CA LYS A 146 0.79 1.91 16.89
C LYS A 146 0.88 2.71 15.60
N ILE A 147 0.53 3.98 15.67
CA ILE A 147 0.42 4.84 14.50
C ILE A 147 1.20 6.14 14.68
N GLU A 148 2.04 6.48 13.72
CA GLU A 148 2.54 7.84 13.52
C GLU A 148 1.70 8.50 12.41
N LEU A 149 0.93 9.54 12.74
CA LEU A 149 -0.16 10.03 11.90
C LEU A 149 -0.08 11.51 11.57
N PHE A 150 -0.29 11.80 10.29
CA PHE A 150 -0.87 13.06 9.86
C PHE A 150 -2.31 12.83 9.41
N THR A 151 -3.26 13.62 9.92
CA THR A 151 -4.62 13.59 9.41
C THR A 151 -5.35 14.92 9.45
N GLU A 152 -6.17 15.22 8.44
CA GLU A 152 -6.96 16.46 8.41
C GLU A 152 -8.29 16.32 9.16
N ALA A 153 -8.93 15.15 9.13
CA ALA A 153 -10.26 14.94 9.71
C ALA A 153 -10.22 14.35 11.13
N GLY A 154 -9.14 13.64 11.48
CA GLY A 154 -9.00 12.88 12.72
C GLY A 154 -9.17 11.38 12.53
N VAL A 155 -9.28 10.67 13.65
CA VAL A 155 -9.35 9.20 13.72
C VAL A 155 -10.71 8.76 14.20
N SER A 156 -11.29 7.74 13.56
CA SER A 156 -12.49 7.05 14.05
C SER A 156 -12.13 5.63 14.49
N LEU A 157 -12.47 5.27 15.72
CA LEU A 157 -12.26 3.91 16.26
C LEU A 157 -13.60 3.20 16.44
N GLU A 158 -13.64 1.93 16.08
CA GLU A 158 -14.82 1.07 16.24
C GLU A 158 -14.36 -0.33 16.65
N ASN A 159 -14.94 -0.89 17.72
CA ASN A 159 -14.59 -2.21 18.25
C ASN A 159 -13.06 -2.46 18.32
N SER A 160 -12.28 -1.45 18.74
CA SER A 160 -10.82 -1.49 18.70
C SER A 160 -10.23 -1.14 20.06
N SER A 161 -9.05 -1.67 20.39
CA SER A 161 -8.42 -1.46 21.71
C SER A 161 -6.89 -1.36 21.65
N GLN A 162 -6.30 -0.72 22.66
CA GLN A 162 -4.85 -0.49 22.77
C GLN A 162 -4.26 0.27 21.57
N ILE A 163 -4.98 1.27 21.07
CA ILE A 163 -4.54 2.07 19.93
C ILE A 163 -3.61 3.19 20.40
N THR A 164 -2.41 3.27 19.86
CA THR A 164 -1.47 4.36 20.17
C THR A 164 -1.34 5.25 18.94
N VAL A 165 -1.59 6.54 19.09
CA VAL A 165 -1.45 7.53 18.00
C VAL A 165 -0.42 8.57 18.42
N LYS A 166 0.55 8.83 17.56
CA LYS A 166 1.60 9.83 17.74
C LYS A 166 1.61 10.77 16.53
N GLU A 167 2.05 12.00 16.72
CA GLU A 167 2.24 12.94 15.62
C GLU A 167 3.27 12.41 14.60
N LEU A 168 2.91 12.47 13.31
CA LEU A 168 3.87 12.25 12.22
C LEU A 168 4.76 13.48 12.05
N LEU A 169 6.08 13.29 12.16
CA LEU A 169 7.07 14.36 12.02
C LEU A 169 7.69 14.41 10.63
N SER A 170 7.79 13.26 9.94
CA SER A 170 8.34 13.18 8.59
C SER A 170 7.73 12.01 7.82
N ILE A 171 7.69 12.10 6.49
CA ILE A 171 7.24 11.03 5.61
C ILE A 171 8.12 10.98 4.36
N LYS A 172 8.55 9.79 3.94
CA LYS A 172 9.44 9.59 2.77
C LYS A 172 10.69 10.48 2.82
N GLY A 173 11.29 10.60 4.00
CA GLY A 173 12.46 11.46 4.26
C GLY A 173 12.19 12.97 4.24
N LYS A 174 10.96 13.42 4.06
CA LYS A 174 10.58 14.85 4.09
C LYS A 174 9.94 15.21 5.41
N GLN A 175 10.36 16.32 6.01
CA GLN A 175 9.75 16.85 7.23
C GLN A 175 8.35 17.38 6.94
N ILE A 176 7.42 17.16 7.88
CA ILE A 176 6.10 17.80 7.83
C ILE A 176 6.27 19.31 8.03
N THR A 177 5.73 20.09 7.09
CA THR A 177 5.87 21.54 7.11
C THR A 177 5.07 22.18 8.25
N GLU A 178 5.42 23.40 8.66
CA GLU A 178 4.67 24.14 9.69
C GLU A 178 3.20 24.38 9.32
N ASN A 179 2.90 24.51 8.02
CA ASN A 179 1.52 24.63 7.55
C ASN A 179 0.77 23.30 7.69
N GLU A 180 1.41 22.19 7.37
CA GLU A 180 0.83 20.87 7.58
C GLU A 180 0.60 20.60 9.06
N LYS A 181 1.56 20.85 9.96
CA LYS A 181 1.37 20.64 11.41
C LYS A 181 0.12 21.32 11.94
N LYS A 182 -0.20 22.54 11.48
CA LYS A 182 -1.43 23.27 11.84
C LYS A 182 -2.72 22.59 11.37
N MET A 183 -2.66 21.80 10.31
CA MET A 183 -3.77 21.00 9.78
C MET A 183 -3.82 19.59 10.37
N ASN A 184 -2.80 19.17 11.13
CA ASN A 184 -2.72 17.82 11.67
C ASN A 184 -3.61 17.66 12.91
N ASN A 185 -4.69 16.93 12.74
CA ASN A 185 -5.69 16.59 13.74
C ASN A 185 -5.54 15.16 14.27
N PHE A 186 -4.32 14.61 14.34
CA PHE A 186 -4.07 13.24 14.85
C PHE A 186 -4.61 13.00 16.27
N TYR A 187 -4.66 14.05 17.10
CA TYR A 187 -5.19 14.01 18.47
C TYR A 187 -6.72 13.95 18.53
N LYS A 188 -7.42 14.24 17.43
CA LYS A 188 -8.88 14.22 17.36
C LYS A 188 -9.36 12.80 17.10
N ILE A 189 -9.68 12.08 18.17
CA ILE A 189 -10.10 10.67 18.13
C ILE A 189 -11.56 10.54 18.56
N ASN A 190 -12.39 10.02 17.65
CA ASN A 190 -13.77 9.64 17.92
C ASN A 190 -13.82 8.12 18.15
N ASP A 191 -14.01 7.70 19.40
CA ASP A 191 -14.10 6.28 19.77
C ASP A 191 -15.56 5.83 19.92
N PHE A 192 -16.06 5.08 18.95
CA PHE A 192 -17.39 4.47 18.95
C PHE A 192 -17.42 3.11 19.67
N SER A 193 -16.26 2.60 20.10
CA SER A 193 -16.14 1.30 20.79
C SER A 193 -16.57 1.37 22.25
N CYS A 194 -16.51 2.55 22.88
CA CYS A 194 -16.78 2.72 24.31
C CYS A 194 -17.52 4.05 24.59
N PRO A 195 -18.85 4.11 24.42
CA PRO A 195 -19.63 5.30 24.74
C PRO A 195 -19.63 5.68 26.24
N PHE A 196 -19.07 4.82 27.12
CA PHE A 196 -19.18 4.93 28.59
C PHE A 196 -17.85 5.07 29.36
N LYS A 197 -16.80 5.65 28.74
CA LYS A 197 -15.57 6.20 29.39
C LYS A 197 -14.34 5.29 29.61
N THR A 198 -14.26 4.05 29.12
CA THR A 198 -12.97 3.36 29.01
C THR A 198 -12.24 3.83 27.75
N GLN A 199 -11.06 4.42 27.93
CA GLN A 199 -10.26 4.96 26.82
C GLN A 199 -9.50 3.82 26.14
N ASN A 200 -9.86 3.50 24.89
CA ASN A 200 -9.23 2.42 24.12
C ASN A 200 -7.94 2.84 23.41
N TYR A 201 -7.49 4.07 23.65
CA TYR A 201 -6.37 4.66 22.94
C TYR A 201 -5.52 5.55 23.83
N ASN A 202 -4.26 5.74 23.43
CA ASN A 202 -3.32 6.69 23.99
C ASN A 202 -2.82 7.62 22.89
N ILE A 203 -2.68 8.90 23.21
CA ILE A 203 -2.04 9.90 22.34
C ILE A 203 -0.66 10.19 22.94
N LEU A 204 0.39 10.12 22.12
CA LEU A 204 1.79 10.36 22.50
C LEU A 204 2.37 11.58 21.79
#